data_AF-A0A2T2V3S6-F1
#
_entry.id   AF-A0A2T2V3S6-F1
#
_cell.length_a   1.000
_cell.length_b   1.000
_cell.length_c   1.000
_cell.angle_alpha   90.00
_cell.angle_beta   90.00
_cell.angle_gamma   90.00
#
_symmetry.space_group_name_H-M   'P 1'
#
loop_
_entity.id
_entity.type
_entity.pdbx_description
1 polymer ?
#
loop_
_entity_poly.entity_id
_entity_poly.type
_entity_poly.pdbx_seq_one_letter_code
_entity_poly.pdbx_strand_id
1 'polypeptide(L)'
;MLQRLSLAAFGLLLIVEIGAGPHSAVANPPGPTPADPAISSVLSERSDSTRLGVVWTPPAAPDSAVSELTRIAGLGATAVRGSRLPADTVAARADSLGLHLYVDLPVAYVSATQLQDTLAGAAPTLDRLRALARRHASITHVGLARGADTTVPAACAPLRRWADRVRKGEAALRTYYVTPFPPAADRCAEAVDQVLLALPGDPAPVERWRDWQSEHPSVGLGAVGTWVRPGAETGLRIPHSPEQQARYLEAAFSQLLDSTRTSPPIVFVARWRDRSGPRLTSRRYGLHDATGSPRLAARVVRGVYTGTQRTFAFPAGAEPPSGPYGLVLFGWGLVALLGGLYAQNVFVRQTVGRYFTAPGFYRDALRDGHDLHPDANGLLLILVAGALGAVGTCAARLAALQPGTEHMLAALPSDLQSVLATGIEHPRTAGLIVGGGGLALLLLWMGALVLVARRRTWFSVAQGLVLVVWPCWPALVGLPIALAAGPDSPLTPSLFLFLLLGGGGLMLVYVTGRVLYDYWAVTDLSRVTVFFLGLLSPLVLLGTALLILALRYDLSFAYFWRLATLT
;
A
#
# COMPACT_ATOMS: atom_id res chain seq x y z
N MET A 1 -28.85 -53.73 -5.81
CA MET A 1 -28.16 -54.00 -4.53
C MET A 1 -26.87 -54.73 -4.89
N LEU A 2 -25.72 -54.22 -4.43
CA LEU A 2 -24.35 -54.51 -4.90
C LEU A 2 -23.93 -53.93 -6.27
N GLN A 3 -22.67 -53.49 -6.29
CA GLN A 3 -21.82 -52.99 -7.40
C GLN A 3 -22.01 -51.55 -7.90
N ARG A 4 -21.23 -50.61 -7.32
CA ARG A 4 -20.08 -49.94 -7.98
C ARG A 4 -19.51 -48.84 -7.08
N LEU A 5 -18.58 -49.27 -6.23
CA LEU A 5 -17.57 -48.46 -5.53
C LEU A 5 -16.28 -48.61 -6.35
N SER A 6 -15.86 -47.57 -7.09
CA SER A 6 -14.46 -47.36 -7.48
C SER A 6 -14.32 -46.05 -8.27
N LEU A 7 -13.70 -45.04 -7.66
CA LEU A 7 -12.71 -44.12 -8.25
C LEU A 7 -12.45 -42.98 -7.26
N ALA A 8 -11.84 -43.37 -6.15
CA ALA A 8 -11.12 -42.50 -5.23
C ALA A 8 -9.73 -43.11 -5.10
N ALA A 9 -8.76 -42.53 -5.82
CA ALA A 9 -7.30 -42.60 -5.59
C ALA A 9 -6.59 -42.24 -6.91
N PHE A 10 -5.90 -41.11 -6.95
CA PHE A 10 -4.47 -41.04 -7.28
C PHE A 10 -4.01 -39.58 -7.29
N GLY A 11 -2.97 -39.28 -6.51
CA GLY A 11 -2.31 -37.98 -6.51
C GLY A 11 -1.65 -37.59 -5.19
N LEU A 12 -1.03 -38.54 -4.47
CA LEU A 12 -0.20 -38.22 -3.31
C LEU A 12 0.97 -39.19 -3.22
N LEU A 13 2.18 -38.67 -3.49
CA LEU A 13 3.50 -39.27 -3.27
C LEU A 13 4.47 -38.10 -3.49
N LEU A 14 5.21 -37.61 -2.50
CA LEU A 14 6.40 -38.15 -1.85
C LEU A 14 6.70 -37.17 -0.67
N ILE A 15 7.31 -37.51 0.48
CA ILE A 15 8.71 -37.94 0.76
C ILE A 15 8.70 -38.45 2.23
N VAL A 16 8.82 -39.75 2.50
CA VAL A 16 9.98 -40.50 3.05
C VAL A 16 10.80 -39.82 4.16
N GLU A 17 10.65 -40.35 5.38
CA GLU A 17 11.53 -40.21 6.56
C GLU A 17 12.90 -40.87 6.35
N ILE A 18 13.98 -40.23 6.83
CA ILE A 18 15.15 -40.87 7.47
C ILE A 18 15.74 -39.89 8.50
N GLY A 19 15.96 -40.34 9.74
CA GLY A 19 17.09 -39.88 10.56
C GLY A 19 16.78 -39.37 11.97
N ALA A 20 16.66 -40.29 12.93
CA ALA A 20 16.68 -40.00 14.36
C ALA A 20 18.10 -40.18 14.96
N GLY A 21 18.52 -39.18 15.74
CA GLY A 21 19.48 -39.26 16.86
C GLY A 21 20.96 -38.90 16.57
N PRO A 22 21.77 -38.49 17.58
CA PRO A 22 21.49 -38.44 19.02
C PRO A 22 21.88 -37.12 19.74
N HIS A 23 21.56 -37.11 21.04
CA HIS A 23 21.93 -36.14 22.08
C HIS A 23 23.41 -35.74 22.15
N SER A 24 23.68 -34.47 22.48
CA SER A 24 24.84 -33.97 23.26
C SER A 24 24.53 -32.51 23.63
N ALA A 25 24.33 -32.16 24.91
CA ALA A 25 25.31 -31.99 25.99
C ALA A 25 25.43 -30.49 26.31
N VAL A 26 25.00 -30.17 27.52
CA VAL A 26 25.08 -28.87 28.18
C VAL A 26 26.56 -28.48 28.38
N ALA A 27 26.94 -27.27 27.97
CA ALA A 27 28.20 -26.65 28.38
C ALA A 27 27.99 -25.16 28.66
N ASN A 28 28.19 -24.79 29.92
CA ASN A 28 28.25 -23.40 30.40
C ASN A 28 29.46 -22.67 29.78
N PRO A 29 29.33 -21.38 29.43
CA PRO A 29 30.50 -20.53 29.27
C PRO A 29 30.97 -19.97 30.64
N PRO A 30 32.29 -19.89 30.87
CA PRO A 30 32.87 -19.38 32.10
C PRO A 30 32.78 -17.85 32.22
N GLY A 31 32.87 -17.36 33.45
CA GLY A 31 32.85 -15.95 33.82
C GLY A 31 34.04 -15.12 33.31
N PRO A 32 34.05 -13.82 33.63
CA PRO A 32 34.84 -12.81 32.93
C PRO A 32 36.31 -12.80 33.38
N THR A 33 37.22 -12.57 32.43
CA THR A 33 38.63 -12.22 32.68
C THR A 33 38.89 -10.79 32.18
N PRO A 34 39.83 -10.04 32.80
CA PRO A 34 39.87 -8.58 32.74
C PRO A 34 40.49 -8.00 31.46
N ALA A 35 40.21 -6.71 31.26
CA ALA A 35 40.54 -5.88 30.11
C ALA A 35 42.04 -5.74 29.80
N ASP A 36 42.39 -5.91 28.52
CA ASP A 36 43.64 -5.42 27.93
C ASP A 36 43.46 -3.98 27.43
N PRO A 37 44.25 -2.99 27.91
CA PRO A 37 44.07 -1.57 27.58
C PRO A 37 44.64 -1.13 26.22
N ALA A 38 45.06 -2.06 25.35
CA ALA A 38 45.81 -1.75 24.13
C ALA A 38 44.96 -1.62 22.85
N ILE A 39 43.63 -1.85 22.90
CA ILE A 39 42.75 -1.77 21.70
C ILE A 39 42.16 -0.35 21.51
N SER A 40 42.21 0.49 22.55
CA SER A 40 41.59 1.83 22.53
C SER A 40 42.30 2.85 21.64
N SER A 41 43.52 2.59 21.15
CA SER A 41 44.29 3.53 20.32
C SER A 41 44.22 3.25 18.80
N VAL A 42 43.72 2.08 18.39
CA VAL A 42 43.62 1.70 16.95
C VAL A 42 42.19 1.90 16.40
N LEU A 43 41.21 2.18 17.27
CA LEU A 43 39.80 2.43 16.89
C LEU A 43 39.45 3.91 16.69
N SER A 44 40.39 4.84 16.91
CA SER A 44 40.14 6.29 16.79
C SER A 44 40.45 6.89 15.41
N GLU A 45 40.95 6.11 14.43
CA GLU A 45 41.40 6.63 13.12
C GLU A 45 40.62 6.11 11.90
N ARG A 46 39.38 5.65 12.09
CA ARG A 46 38.44 5.42 10.97
C ARG A 46 37.09 6.03 11.29
N SER A 47 37.02 7.36 11.19
CA SER A 47 35.74 8.09 11.28
C SER A 47 34.77 7.58 10.21
N ASP A 48 33.72 6.90 10.64
CA ASP A 48 32.59 6.49 9.80
C ASP A 48 31.94 7.74 9.15
N SER A 49 32.10 7.87 7.84
CA SER A 49 31.67 9.03 7.03
C SER A 49 30.15 9.19 6.84
N THR A 50 29.35 8.37 7.50
CA THR A 50 27.88 8.34 7.35
C THR A 50 27.25 9.51 8.08
N ARG A 51 26.51 10.36 7.36
CA ARG A 51 25.66 11.36 8.01
C ARG A 51 24.40 10.70 8.59
N LEU A 52 24.01 11.12 9.79
CA LEU A 52 22.89 10.54 10.52
C LEU A 52 21.85 11.63 10.76
N GLY A 53 20.62 11.40 10.32
CA GLY A 53 19.61 12.46 10.30
C GLY A 53 18.19 12.00 10.56
N VAL A 54 17.29 12.98 10.61
CA VAL A 54 15.86 12.75 10.78
C VAL A 54 15.07 13.53 9.74
N VAL A 55 13.95 12.96 9.29
CA VAL A 55 12.97 13.69 8.49
C VAL A 55 12.17 14.60 9.42
N TRP A 56 12.12 15.89 9.10
CA TRP A 56 11.49 16.91 9.93
C TRP A 56 10.48 17.74 9.13
N THR A 57 9.38 18.09 9.79
CA THR A 57 8.41 19.06 9.29
C THR A 57 8.40 20.21 10.28
N PRO A 58 9.08 21.33 9.97
CA PRO A 58 9.24 22.40 10.94
C PRO A 58 7.88 23.00 11.33
N PRO A 59 7.67 23.31 12.62
CA PRO A 59 6.58 24.16 13.06
C PRO A 59 6.54 25.47 12.28
N ALA A 60 5.34 26.06 12.13
CA ALA A 60 5.21 27.35 11.44
C ALA A 60 5.87 28.50 12.23
N ALA A 61 5.85 28.43 13.55
CA ALA A 61 6.50 29.41 14.43
C ALA A 61 8.03 29.19 14.44
N PRO A 62 8.86 30.19 14.08
CA PRO A 62 10.31 30.06 14.02
C PRO A 62 10.96 29.64 15.33
N ASP A 63 10.53 30.20 16.47
CA ASP A 63 11.14 29.89 17.78
C ASP A 63 10.89 28.44 18.19
N SER A 64 9.69 27.93 17.91
CA SER A 64 9.37 26.51 18.10
C SER A 64 10.22 25.62 17.19
N ALA A 65 10.46 26.05 15.95
CA ALA A 65 11.32 25.33 15.01
C ALA A 65 12.79 25.32 15.46
N VAL A 66 13.33 26.43 15.97
CA VAL A 66 14.68 26.53 16.55
C VAL A 66 14.84 25.64 17.78
N SER A 67 13.83 25.61 18.65
CA SER A 67 13.80 24.74 19.83
C SER A 67 13.77 23.26 19.44
N GLU A 68 12.93 22.87 18.48
CA GLU A 68 12.90 21.51 17.94
C GLU A 68 14.24 21.13 17.27
N LEU A 69 14.84 22.02 16.48
CA LEU A 69 16.13 21.79 15.83
C LEU A 69 17.25 21.53 16.85
N THR A 70 17.25 22.28 17.95
CA THR A 70 18.21 22.08 19.05
C THR A 70 18.01 20.70 19.71
N ARG A 71 16.76 20.24 19.87
CA ARG A 71 16.48 18.88 20.37
C ARG A 71 16.89 17.79 19.37
N ILE A 72 16.74 18.05 18.07
CA ILE A 72 17.21 17.14 17.01
C ILE A 72 18.74 17.00 17.07
N ALA A 73 19.48 18.11 17.20
CA ALA A 73 20.93 18.05 17.40
C ALA A 73 21.30 17.30 18.69
N GLY A 74 20.57 17.54 19.79
CA GLY A 74 20.75 16.82 21.05
C GLY A 74 20.46 15.31 20.99
N LEU A 75 19.80 14.83 19.93
CA LEU A 75 19.66 13.40 19.63
C LEU A 75 20.98 12.79 19.11
N GLY A 76 21.94 13.61 18.70
CA GLY A 76 23.16 13.20 17.98
C GLY A 76 23.02 13.26 16.45
N ALA A 77 21.96 13.87 15.93
CA ALA A 77 21.79 14.01 14.48
C ALA A 77 22.80 15.02 13.91
N THR A 78 23.38 14.70 12.76
CA THR A 78 24.28 15.57 11.98
C THR A 78 23.62 16.13 10.72
N ALA A 79 22.44 15.62 10.35
CA ALA A 79 21.68 16.11 9.20
C ALA A 79 20.16 16.16 9.48
N VAL A 80 19.46 17.06 8.79
CA VAL A 80 18.00 17.19 8.87
C VAL A 80 17.42 17.35 7.48
N ARG A 81 16.42 16.53 7.14
CA ARG A 81 15.67 16.69 5.89
C ARG A 81 14.32 17.34 6.14
N GLY A 82 14.16 18.56 5.63
CA GLY A 82 12.96 19.38 5.75
C GLY A 82 12.10 19.36 4.48
N SER A 83 10.78 19.39 4.66
CA SER A 83 9.80 19.53 3.57
C SER A 83 9.29 20.96 3.36
N ARG A 84 9.87 21.92 4.08
CA ARG A 84 9.53 23.34 4.02
C ARG A 84 10.80 24.16 3.99
N LEU A 85 10.75 25.32 3.33
CA LEU A 85 11.82 26.30 3.35
C LEU A 85 12.04 26.77 4.80
N PRO A 86 13.25 26.66 5.36
CA PRO A 86 13.54 27.17 6.70
C PRO A 86 13.52 28.70 6.73
N ALA A 87 13.13 29.25 7.87
CA ALA A 87 13.35 30.67 8.16
C ALA A 87 14.85 30.94 8.36
N ASP A 88 15.27 32.18 8.18
CA ASP A 88 16.68 32.60 8.34
C ASP A 88 17.23 32.26 9.73
N THR A 89 16.43 32.47 10.78
CA THR A 89 16.79 32.10 12.16
C THR A 89 16.99 30.60 12.37
N VAL A 90 16.24 29.76 11.64
CA VAL A 90 16.38 28.29 11.70
C VAL A 90 17.66 27.86 10.98
N ALA A 91 17.98 28.48 9.84
CA ALA A 91 19.22 28.21 9.10
C ALA A 91 20.45 28.67 9.90
N ALA A 92 20.41 29.87 10.49
CA ALA A 92 21.46 30.37 11.37
C ALA A 92 21.68 29.44 12.59
N ARG A 93 20.59 28.93 13.17
CA ARG A 93 20.71 27.94 14.25
C ARG A 93 21.35 26.64 13.76
N ALA A 94 20.99 26.16 12.57
CA ALA A 94 21.59 24.97 11.97
C ALA A 94 23.10 25.14 11.76
N ASP A 95 23.55 26.31 11.30
CA ASP A 95 24.98 26.65 11.19
C ASP A 95 25.68 26.53 12.56
N SER A 96 25.10 27.13 13.60
CA SER A 96 25.67 27.09 14.96
C SER A 96 25.75 25.68 15.56
N LEU A 97 24.88 24.77 15.11
CA LEU A 97 24.82 23.38 15.56
C LEU A 97 25.64 22.43 14.67
N GLY A 98 26.24 22.93 13.58
CA GLY A 98 26.95 22.10 12.61
C GLY A 98 26.05 21.12 11.85
N LEU A 99 24.75 21.42 11.71
CA LEU A 99 23.80 20.55 11.04
C LEU A 99 23.81 20.75 9.52
N HIS A 100 23.71 19.65 8.78
CA HIS A 100 23.47 19.69 7.33
C HIS A 100 21.96 19.68 7.02
N LEU A 101 21.47 20.74 6.39
CA LEU A 101 20.09 20.86 5.96
C LEU A 101 19.92 20.36 4.52
N TYR A 102 18.98 19.41 4.38
CA TYR A 102 18.47 18.88 3.13
C TYR A 102 17.05 19.42 2.95
N VAL A 103 16.82 20.27 1.96
CA VAL A 103 15.53 20.97 1.81
C VAL A 103 14.82 20.49 0.55
N ASP A 104 13.67 19.83 0.72
CA ASP A 104 12.84 19.40 -0.40
C ASP A 104 12.08 20.60 -1.00
N LEU A 105 12.10 20.73 -2.32
CA LEU A 105 11.13 21.55 -3.05
C LEU A 105 9.72 20.96 -2.88
N PRO A 106 8.65 21.78 -2.99
CA PRO A 106 7.27 21.34 -2.82
C PRO A 106 6.73 20.55 -4.03
N VAL A 107 7.53 19.60 -4.55
CA VAL A 107 7.17 18.70 -5.65
C VAL A 107 7.10 17.28 -5.10
N ALA A 108 5.90 16.73 -4.96
CA ALA A 108 5.72 15.41 -4.37
C ALA A 108 4.63 14.61 -5.08
N TYR A 109 4.94 13.34 -5.36
CA TYR A 109 4.02 12.33 -5.90
C TYR A 109 3.30 12.76 -7.18
N VAL A 110 4.07 13.28 -8.14
CA VAL A 110 3.57 13.71 -9.45
C VAL A 110 3.94 12.69 -10.52
N SER A 111 3.10 12.59 -11.56
CA SER A 111 3.41 11.82 -12.75
C SER A 111 4.57 12.46 -13.53
N ALA A 112 5.18 11.70 -14.43
CA ALA A 112 6.25 12.22 -15.28
C ALA A 112 5.80 13.36 -16.21
N THR A 113 4.54 13.34 -16.65
CA THR A 113 3.96 14.39 -17.50
C THR A 113 3.79 15.71 -16.75
N GLN A 114 3.40 15.65 -15.47
CA GLN A 114 3.18 16.82 -14.62
C GLN A 114 4.47 17.38 -14.00
N LEU A 115 5.56 16.61 -14.04
CA LEU A 115 6.79 16.93 -13.30
C LEU A 115 7.40 18.27 -13.73
N GLN A 116 7.43 18.58 -15.03
CA GLN A 116 7.99 19.83 -15.52
C GLN A 116 7.22 21.05 -15.02
N ASP A 117 5.90 21.02 -15.14
CA ASP A 117 5.04 22.15 -14.75
C ASP A 117 5.01 22.34 -13.23
N THR A 118 5.01 21.24 -12.49
CA THR A 118 5.08 21.29 -11.02
C THR A 118 6.43 21.84 -10.53
N LEU A 119 7.53 21.44 -11.17
CA LEU A 119 8.85 22.02 -10.90
C LEU A 119 8.87 23.51 -11.25
N ALA A 120 8.30 23.93 -12.39
CA ALA A 120 8.17 25.34 -12.77
C ALA A 120 7.46 26.17 -11.69
N GLY A 121 6.38 25.65 -11.12
CA GLY A 121 5.68 26.27 -9.98
C GLY A 121 6.54 26.38 -8.71
N ALA A 122 7.56 25.53 -8.54
CA ALA A 122 8.50 25.56 -7.42
C ALA A 122 9.68 26.53 -7.60
N ALA A 123 9.80 27.20 -8.76
CA ALA A 123 10.90 28.13 -9.04
C ALA A 123 11.07 29.24 -7.96
N PRO A 124 10.00 29.91 -7.48
CA PRO A 124 10.15 30.94 -6.45
C PRO A 124 10.72 30.40 -5.14
N THR A 125 10.38 29.15 -4.79
CA THR A 125 10.92 28.49 -3.59
C THR A 125 12.40 28.17 -3.75
N LEU A 126 12.81 27.72 -4.95
CA LEU A 126 14.22 27.47 -5.25
C LEU A 126 15.05 28.77 -5.18
N ASP A 127 14.54 29.87 -5.76
CA ASP A 127 15.26 31.14 -5.78
C ASP A 127 15.46 31.69 -4.35
N ARG A 128 14.43 31.57 -3.48
CA ARG A 128 14.53 31.90 -2.04
C ARG A 128 15.52 30.99 -1.32
N LEU A 129 15.50 29.68 -1.59
CA LEU A 129 16.42 28.72 -0.99
C LEU A 129 17.87 29.01 -1.37
N ARG A 130 18.14 29.37 -2.63
CA ARG A 130 19.48 29.77 -3.09
C ARG A 130 19.95 31.05 -2.42
N ALA A 131 19.07 32.03 -2.26
CA ALA A 131 19.39 33.25 -1.55
C ALA A 131 19.76 32.99 -0.08
N LEU A 132 19.07 32.04 0.57
CA LEU A 132 19.36 31.62 1.93
C LEU A 132 20.67 30.82 2.02
N ALA A 133 20.90 29.88 1.10
CA ALA A 133 22.11 29.05 1.06
C ALA A 133 23.40 29.85 0.85
N ARG A 134 23.33 31.04 0.22
CA ARG A 134 24.48 31.96 0.14
C ARG A 134 24.90 32.54 1.49
N ARG A 135 23.97 32.61 2.45
CA ARG A 135 24.23 33.15 3.80
C ARG A 135 24.51 32.04 4.83
N HIS A 136 24.04 30.83 4.57
CA HIS A 136 24.07 29.72 5.53
C HIS A 136 24.69 28.47 4.93
N ALA A 137 25.88 28.10 5.43
CA ALA A 137 26.64 26.95 4.97
C ALA A 137 25.99 25.61 5.35
N SER A 138 25.10 25.59 6.35
CA SER A 138 24.30 24.42 6.73
C SER A 138 23.40 23.93 5.59
N ILE A 139 22.94 24.81 4.70
CA ILE A 139 22.10 24.44 3.55
C ILE A 139 23.01 23.88 2.45
N THR A 140 23.02 22.56 2.36
CA THR A 140 23.97 21.84 1.50
C THR A 140 23.29 21.10 0.36
N HIS A 141 22.01 20.73 0.51
CA HIS A 141 21.30 19.88 -0.43
C HIS A 141 19.89 20.38 -0.75
N VAL A 142 19.47 20.22 -2.00
CA VAL A 142 18.14 20.56 -2.50
C VAL A 142 17.47 19.32 -3.10
N GLY A 143 16.31 18.95 -2.56
CA GLY A 143 15.49 17.87 -3.09
C GLY A 143 14.59 18.36 -4.21
N LEU A 144 14.80 17.90 -5.43
CA LEU A 144 14.04 18.35 -6.60
C LEU A 144 12.60 17.81 -6.60
N ALA A 145 12.43 16.53 -6.24
CA ALA A 145 11.13 15.88 -6.19
C ALA A 145 11.13 14.71 -5.19
N ARG A 146 9.95 14.38 -4.67
CA ARG A 146 9.73 13.24 -3.77
C ARG A 146 8.62 12.34 -4.28
N GLY A 147 8.94 11.09 -4.59
CA GLY A 147 8.01 10.08 -5.07
C GLY A 147 7.49 10.35 -6.48
N ALA A 148 8.07 11.28 -7.24
CA ALA A 148 7.71 11.50 -8.64
C ALA A 148 7.97 10.24 -9.48
N ASP A 149 7.25 10.08 -10.59
CA ASP A 149 7.41 8.93 -11.49
C ASP A 149 8.75 8.98 -12.24
N THR A 150 9.83 8.50 -11.59
CA THR A 150 11.16 8.35 -12.18
C THR A 150 11.30 7.07 -12.99
N THR A 151 10.22 6.30 -13.14
CA THR A 151 10.27 4.99 -13.79
C THR A 151 10.13 5.05 -15.31
N VAL A 152 9.98 6.26 -15.85
CA VAL A 152 9.88 6.56 -17.27
C VAL A 152 10.94 7.59 -17.68
N PRO A 153 11.62 7.42 -18.83
CA PRO A 153 12.71 8.32 -19.23
C PRO A 153 12.32 9.80 -19.39
N ALA A 154 11.04 10.08 -19.67
CA ALA A 154 10.53 11.43 -19.84
C ALA A 154 10.70 12.32 -18.58
N ALA A 155 10.76 11.72 -17.39
CA ALA A 155 10.98 12.45 -16.14
C ALA A 155 12.43 12.96 -15.96
N CYS A 156 13.40 12.33 -16.64
CA CYS A 156 14.81 12.58 -16.36
C CYS A 156 15.32 13.91 -16.92
N ALA A 157 14.83 14.32 -18.09
CA ALA A 157 15.22 15.60 -18.70
C ALA A 157 14.75 16.83 -17.89
N PRO A 158 13.51 16.89 -17.36
CA PRO A 158 13.12 17.89 -16.36
C PRO A 158 14.05 17.90 -15.14
N LEU A 159 14.31 16.75 -14.52
CA LEU A 159 15.17 16.68 -13.32
C LEU A 159 16.59 17.18 -13.60
N ARG A 160 17.20 16.76 -14.72
CA ARG A 160 18.56 17.18 -15.10
C ARG A 160 18.65 18.68 -15.34
N ARG A 161 17.70 19.27 -16.07
CA ARG A 161 17.63 20.73 -16.29
C ARG A 161 17.55 21.51 -14.98
N TRP A 162 16.79 20.99 -14.02
CA TRP A 162 16.66 21.60 -12.71
C TRP A 162 17.92 21.41 -11.85
N ALA A 163 18.55 20.24 -11.91
CA ALA A 163 19.85 20.00 -11.27
C ALA A 163 20.91 20.99 -11.80
N ASP A 164 20.99 21.15 -13.13
CA ASP A 164 21.87 22.14 -13.77
C ASP A 164 21.57 23.57 -13.33
N ARG A 165 20.29 23.93 -13.21
CA ARG A 165 19.89 25.25 -12.71
C ARG A 165 20.38 25.49 -11.29
N VAL A 166 20.32 24.49 -10.41
CA VAL A 166 20.85 24.59 -9.03
C VAL A 166 22.37 24.74 -9.05
N ARG A 167 23.08 23.90 -9.83
CA ARG A 167 24.56 23.90 -9.92
C ARG A 167 25.15 25.18 -10.49
N LYS A 168 24.46 25.86 -11.41
CA LYS A 168 24.87 27.18 -11.93
C LYS A 168 24.81 28.31 -10.90
N GLY A 169 24.44 28.04 -9.65
CA GLY A 169 24.44 29.03 -8.57
C GLY A 169 25.77 29.23 -7.89
N GLU A 170 25.90 30.38 -7.23
CA GLU A 170 27.08 30.73 -6.42
C GLU A 170 27.20 29.84 -5.16
N ALA A 171 26.08 29.31 -4.65
CA ALA A 171 26.09 28.38 -3.54
C ALA A 171 26.38 26.95 -4.05
N ALA A 172 27.34 26.26 -3.42
CA ALA A 172 27.71 24.88 -3.73
C ALA A 172 26.65 23.87 -3.23
N LEU A 173 25.46 23.92 -3.83
CA LEU A 173 24.33 23.05 -3.51
C LEU A 173 24.39 21.76 -4.32
N ARG A 174 24.19 20.63 -3.64
CA ARG A 174 23.98 19.33 -4.28
C ARG A 174 22.49 19.04 -4.44
N THR A 175 22.15 18.32 -5.49
CA THR A 175 20.77 17.98 -5.83
C THR A 175 20.48 16.52 -5.56
N TYR A 176 19.26 16.26 -5.12
CA TYR A 176 18.76 14.90 -4.96
C TYR A 176 17.29 14.79 -5.35
N TYR A 177 16.81 13.56 -5.54
CA TYR A 177 15.38 13.26 -5.45
C TYR A 177 15.16 12.10 -4.49
N VAL A 178 13.92 11.96 -4.04
CA VAL A 178 13.52 10.90 -3.12
C VAL A 178 12.62 9.92 -3.86
N THR A 179 12.96 8.63 -3.89
CA THR A 179 12.19 7.62 -4.66
C THR A 179 11.81 6.40 -3.81
N PRO A 180 10.58 5.86 -3.97
CA PRO A 180 10.23 4.57 -3.41
C PRO A 180 10.57 3.40 -4.37
N PHE A 181 10.95 3.69 -5.61
CA PHE A 181 11.12 2.67 -6.65
C PHE A 181 12.41 1.86 -6.49
N PRO A 182 12.41 0.56 -6.86
CA PRO A 182 13.63 -0.25 -6.95
C PRO A 182 14.55 0.26 -8.07
N PRO A 183 15.86 -0.08 -8.05
CA PRO A 183 16.81 0.43 -9.03
C PRO A 183 16.46 -0.01 -10.46
N ALA A 184 16.05 -1.27 -10.64
CA ALA A 184 15.61 -1.81 -11.93
C ALA A 184 14.45 -1.05 -12.61
N ALA A 185 13.61 -0.36 -11.82
CA ALA A 185 12.50 0.42 -12.33
C ALA A 185 12.84 1.89 -12.57
N ASP A 186 13.82 2.45 -11.83
CA ASP A 186 14.20 3.85 -11.93
C ASP A 186 15.03 4.11 -13.20
N ARG A 187 14.79 5.24 -13.85
CA ARG A 187 15.46 5.63 -15.11
C ARG A 187 16.25 6.93 -14.99
N CYS A 188 16.20 7.59 -13.83
CA CYS A 188 16.63 8.98 -13.65
C CYS A 188 17.70 9.17 -12.58
N ALA A 189 18.31 8.10 -12.07
CA ALA A 189 19.37 8.17 -11.04
C ALA A 189 20.50 9.15 -11.40
N GLU A 190 20.92 9.17 -12.67
CA GLU A 190 21.98 10.05 -13.19
C GLU A 190 21.53 11.50 -13.45
N ALA A 191 20.25 11.84 -13.21
CA ALA A 191 19.76 13.20 -13.44
C ALA A 191 20.13 14.17 -12.30
N VAL A 192 20.57 13.66 -11.16
CA VAL A 192 20.90 14.42 -9.94
C VAL A 192 22.21 13.94 -9.33
N ASP A 193 22.71 14.64 -8.31
CA ASP A 193 23.98 14.29 -7.67
C ASP A 193 23.84 13.11 -6.67
N GLN A 194 22.65 12.91 -6.10
CA GLN A 194 22.36 11.84 -5.14
C GLN A 194 20.90 11.34 -5.22
N VAL A 195 20.69 10.03 -5.11
CA VAL A 195 19.35 9.43 -4.94
C VAL A 195 19.11 9.12 -3.47
N LEU A 196 17.92 9.42 -2.94
CA LEU A 196 17.52 9.08 -1.58
C LEU A 196 16.32 8.12 -1.58
N LEU A 197 16.43 6.98 -0.90
CA LEU A 197 15.35 5.99 -0.86
C LEU A 197 14.28 6.34 0.18
N ALA A 198 13.01 6.29 -0.21
CA ALA A 198 11.88 6.38 0.71
C ALA A 198 11.36 4.98 1.03
N LEU A 199 11.81 4.43 2.16
CA LEU A 199 11.46 3.10 2.65
C LEU A 199 10.70 3.13 3.99
N PRO A 200 9.73 4.05 4.23
CA PRO A 200 8.95 4.01 5.45
C PRO A 200 8.05 2.77 5.46
N GLY A 201 8.25 1.89 6.43
CA GLY A 201 7.46 0.68 6.61
C GLY A 201 7.90 -0.51 5.78
N ASP A 202 8.99 -0.39 5.03
CA ASP A 202 9.57 -1.49 4.27
C ASP A 202 10.10 -2.57 5.23
N PRO A 203 9.80 -3.87 5.04
CA PRO A 203 10.26 -4.92 5.95
C PRO A 203 11.77 -5.19 5.86
N ALA A 204 12.42 -4.87 4.73
CA ALA A 204 13.82 -5.18 4.45
C ALA A 204 14.57 -3.95 3.89
N PRO A 205 14.63 -2.82 4.63
CA PRO A 205 15.17 -1.57 4.12
C PRO A 205 16.66 -1.64 3.75
N VAL A 206 17.39 -2.56 4.38
CA VAL A 206 18.83 -2.75 4.17
C VAL A 206 19.11 -3.47 2.85
N GLU A 207 18.31 -4.49 2.52
CA GLU A 207 18.42 -5.22 1.26
C GLU A 207 18.12 -4.29 0.09
N ARG A 208 17.00 -3.55 0.18
CA ARG A 208 16.61 -2.53 -0.80
C ARG A 208 17.69 -1.48 -1.05
N TRP A 209 18.38 -1.05 0.00
CA TRP A 209 19.49 -0.12 -0.13
C TRP A 209 20.72 -0.76 -0.79
N ARG A 210 21.07 -2.00 -0.45
CA ARG A 210 22.19 -2.72 -1.06
C ARG A 210 21.97 -2.96 -2.56
N ASP A 211 20.75 -3.31 -2.96
CA ASP A 211 20.38 -3.44 -4.38
C ASP A 211 20.70 -2.14 -5.13
N TRP A 212 20.23 -1.01 -4.60
CA TRP A 212 20.52 0.31 -5.15
C TRP A 212 22.01 0.66 -5.12
N GLN A 213 22.72 0.34 -4.04
CA GLN A 213 24.14 0.65 -3.89
C GLN A 213 24.99 -0.06 -4.94
N SER A 214 24.61 -1.28 -5.32
CA SER A 214 25.31 -2.08 -6.33
C SER A 214 25.33 -1.42 -7.70
N GLU A 215 24.27 -0.66 -8.03
CA GLU A 215 24.14 0.08 -9.29
C GLU A 215 24.59 1.55 -9.15
N HIS A 216 24.37 2.16 -7.97
CA HIS A 216 24.60 3.59 -7.72
C HIS A 216 25.25 3.83 -6.33
N PRO A 217 26.59 3.96 -6.26
CA PRO A 217 27.33 4.05 -4.98
C PRO A 217 26.98 5.24 -4.08
N SER A 218 26.42 6.33 -4.63
CA SER A 218 26.08 7.55 -3.88
C SER A 218 24.69 7.53 -3.25
N VAL A 219 23.94 6.43 -3.39
CA VAL A 219 22.56 6.31 -2.89
C VAL A 219 22.48 6.34 -1.36
N GLY A 220 21.61 7.19 -0.83
CA GLY A 220 21.35 7.32 0.59
C GLY A 220 19.95 6.86 0.99
N LEU A 221 19.70 6.77 2.29
CA LEU A 221 18.37 6.46 2.84
C LEU A 221 17.65 7.77 3.19
N GLY A 222 16.67 8.15 2.38
CA GLY A 222 15.85 9.34 2.59
C GLY A 222 14.80 9.20 3.69
N ALA A 223 14.31 8.00 3.96
CA ALA A 223 13.34 7.75 5.02
C ALA A 223 13.36 6.26 5.37
N VAL A 224 13.81 5.92 6.57
CA VAL A 224 13.73 4.56 7.14
C VAL A 224 12.98 4.58 8.46
N GLY A 225 12.21 3.53 8.73
CA GLY A 225 11.45 3.40 9.98
C GLY A 225 10.13 2.70 9.73
N THR A 226 9.54 2.12 10.78
CA THR A 226 8.22 1.50 10.72
C THR A 226 7.20 2.32 11.52
N TRP A 227 5.92 2.00 11.36
CA TRP A 227 4.83 2.72 12.01
C TRP A 227 4.36 2.05 13.29
N VAL A 228 3.85 2.87 14.20
CA VAL A 228 3.12 2.46 15.40
C VAL A 228 1.63 2.67 15.16
N ARG A 229 0.80 1.74 15.61
CA ARG A 229 -0.65 1.93 15.63
C ARG A 229 -1.04 2.77 16.86
N PRO A 230 -1.86 3.83 16.72
CA PRO A 230 -2.35 4.57 17.88
C PRO A 230 -3.04 3.65 18.89
N GLY A 231 -2.67 3.77 20.17
CA GLY A 231 -3.23 2.94 21.24
C GLY A 231 -2.81 1.46 21.20
N ALA A 232 -1.78 1.09 20.43
CA ALA A 232 -1.23 -0.26 20.49
C ALA A 232 -0.76 -0.61 21.91
N GLU A 233 -1.01 -1.85 22.32
CA GLU A 233 -0.44 -2.43 23.53
C GLU A 233 1.09 -2.53 23.41
N THR A 234 1.76 -2.70 24.56
CA THR A 234 3.21 -2.73 24.64
C THR A 234 3.78 -4.13 24.38
N GLY A 235 4.96 -4.17 23.76
CA GLY A 235 5.79 -5.38 23.65
C GLY A 235 6.12 -5.79 22.22
N LEU A 236 7.20 -6.56 22.06
CA LEU A 236 7.73 -6.99 20.76
C LEU A 236 6.82 -7.93 19.98
N ARG A 237 5.97 -8.70 20.65
CA ARG A 237 5.01 -9.60 20.00
C ARG A 237 3.76 -8.87 19.51
N ILE A 238 3.51 -7.64 19.97
CA ILE A 238 2.37 -6.83 19.54
C ILE A 238 2.71 -6.12 18.21
N PRO A 239 2.03 -6.42 17.10
CA PRO A 239 2.28 -5.79 15.82
C PRO A 239 2.09 -4.27 15.88
N HIS A 240 3.07 -3.53 15.36
CA HIS A 240 3.09 -2.07 15.32
C HIS A 240 3.05 -1.41 16.71
N SER A 241 3.66 -2.04 17.72
CA SER A 241 3.92 -1.43 19.03
C SER A 241 5.11 -0.47 19.00
N PRO A 242 5.26 0.42 20.01
CA PRO A 242 6.47 1.22 20.18
C PRO A 242 7.76 0.39 20.29
N GLU A 243 7.70 -0.79 20.90
CA GLU A 243 8.83 -1.73 21.04
C GLU A 243 9.22 -2.32 19.68
N GLN A 244 8.25 -2.71 18.84
CA GLN A 244 8.53 -3.17 17.49
C GLN A 244 9.16 -2.07 16.63
N GLN A 245 8.69 -0.83 16.76
CA GLN A 245 9.30 0.31 16.08
C GLN A 245 10.77 0.49 16.49
N ALA A 246 11.06 0.38 17.78
CA ALA A 246 12.41 0.49 18.32
C ALA A 246 13.31 -0.66 17.83
N ARG A 247 12.83 -1.91 17.90
CA ARG A 247 13.56 -3.10 17.42
C ARG A 247 13.83 -3.07 15.93
N TYR A 248 12.88 -2.60 15.12
CA TYR A 248 13.06 -2.42 13.69
C TYR A 248 14.23 -1.48 13.38
N LEU A 249 14.29 -0.32 14.04
CA LEU A 249 15.38 0.64 13.83
C LEU A 249 16.73 0.11 14.34
N GLU A 250 16.74 -0.54 15.50
CA GLU A 250 17.95 -1.20 16.04
C GLU A 250 18.53 -2.21 15.04
N ALA A 251 17.68 -3.09 14.50
CA ALA A 251 18.08 -4.10 13.52
C ALA A 251 18.51 -3.51 12.18
N ALA A 252 17.87 -2.43 11.73
CA ALA A 252 18.29 -1.72 10.52
C ALA A 252 19.66 -1.06 10.71
N PHE A 253 19.88 -0.34 11.81
CA PHE A 253 21.14 0.34 12.07
C PHE A 253 22.30 -0.61 12.31
N SER A 254 22.09 -1.72 13.02
CA SER A 254 23.16 -2.69 13.25
C SER A 254 23.73 -3.27 11.95
N GLN A 255 22.93 -3.32 10.89
CA GLN A 255 23.38 -3.77 9.57
C GLN A 255 23.87 -2.67 8.64
N LEU A 256 23.30 -1.46 8.75
CA LEU A 256 23.65 -0.31 7.89
C LEU A 256 24.93 0.38 8.34
N LEU A 257 25.22 0.36 9.64
CA LEU A 257 26.36 1.04 10.26
C LEU A 257 27.38 0.03 10.81
N ASP A 258 27.40 -1.16 10.23
CA ASP A 258 28.40 -2.19 10.52
C ASP A 258 29.74 -1.76 9.90
N SER A 259 30.76 -1.56 10.74
CA SER A 259 32.08 -1.08 10.32
C SER A 259 32.83 -2.05 9.40
N THR A 260 32.38 -3.31 9.30
CA THR A 260 32.94 -4.30 8.39
C THR A 260 32.38 -4.20 6.97
N ARG A 261 31.34 -3.39 6.76
CA ARG A 261 30.62 -3.25 5.50
C ARG A 261 30.66 -1.80 5.00
N THR A 262 30.35 -1.62 3.73
CA THR A 262 30.09 -0.28 3.21
C THR A 262 28.83 0.26 3.86
N SER A 263 28.89 1.50 4.33
CA SER A 263 27.76 2.21 4.95
C SER A 263 27.15 3.22 3.96
N PRO A 264 25.85 3.53 4.06
CA PRO A 264 25.24 4.59 3.26
C PRO A 264 25.86 5.96 3.58
N PRO A 265 26.01 6.87 2.61
CA PRO A 265 26.56 8.21 2.87
C PRO A 265 25.66 9.05 3.79
N ILE A 266 24.35 8.75 3.85
CA ILE A 266 23.36 9.47 4.66
C ILE A 266 22.20 8.54 5.00
N VAL A 267 21.71 8.63 6.25
CA VAL A 267 20.50 7.92 6.71
C VAL A 267 19.55 8.88 7.41
N PHE A 268 18.32 8.97 6.93
CA PHE A 268 17.24 9.74 7.56
C PHE A 268 16.18 8.82 8.14
N VAL A 269 15.93 8.93 9.45
CA VAL A 269 14.80 8.26 10.09
C VAL A 269 13.50 9.00 9.79
N ALA A 270 12.47 8.29 9.34
CA ALA A 270 11.11 8.79 9.22
C ALA A 270 10.38 8.52 10.53
N ARG A 271 10.10 9.53 11.37
CA ARG A 271 10.40 10.98 11.28
C ARG A 271 10.50 11.58 12.69
N TRP A 272 10.94 12.84 12.85
CA TRP A 272 11.09 13.47 14.18
C TRP A 272 9.83 13.40 15.05
N ARG A 273 8.69 13.83 14.49
CA ARG A 273 7.38 13.87 15.16
C ARG A 273 6.28 13.37 14.23
N ASP A 274 5.24 12.77 14.79
CA ASP A 274 4.01 12.49 14.04
C ASP A 274 3.43 13.75 13.39
N ARG A 275 2.86 13.60 12.19
CA ARG A 275 2.21 14.70 11.48
C ARG A 275 0.83 15.00 12.08
N SER A 276 0.48 16.28 12.11
CA SER A 276 -0.91 16.71 12.14
C SER A 276 -1.56 16.36 10.79
N GLY A 277 -2.59 15.53 10.79
CA GLY A 277 -3.20 15.01 9.56
C GLY A 277 -2.34 13.96 8.82
N PRO A 278 -2.08 12.78 9.41
CA PRO A 278 -1.48 11.68 8.64
C PRO A 278 -2.44 11.25 7.52
N ARG A 279 -1.90 10.58 6.49
CA ARG A 279 -2.75 10.03 5.41
C ARG A 279 -3.58 8.85 5.89
N LEU A 280 -2.98 8.04 6.76
CA LEU A 280 -3.64 6.98 7.49
C LEU A 280 -3.49 7.27 8.99
N THR A 281 -4.60 7.51 9.68
CA THR A 281 -4.67 7.77 11.13
C THR A 281 -4.08 6.62 11.94
N SER A 282 -4.20 5.40 11.40
CA SER A 282 -3.69 4.15 11.95
C SER A 282 -2.16 3.99 11.86
N ARG A 283 -1.45 4.86 11.13
CA ARG A 283 0.01 4.77 10.94
C ARG A 283 0.73 6.00 11.49
N ARG A 284 1.60 5.78 12.49
CA ARG A 284 2.38 6.82 13.16
C ARG A 284 3.87 6.50 13.13
N TYR A 285 4.64 7.23 12.32
CA TYR A 285 6.08 7.00 12.13
C TYR A 285 6.98 7.84 13.04
N GLY A 286 6.43 8.79 13.81
CA GLY A 286 7.21 9.68 14.65
C GLY A 286 8.10 8.94 15.66
N LEU A 287 9.32 9.44 15.86
CA LEU A 287 10.13 9.16 17.06
C LEU A 287 9.49 9.80 18.29
N HIS A 288 8.76 10.90 18.07
CA HIS A 288 7.89 11.54 19.05
C HIS A 288 6.44 11.49 18.55
N ASP A 289 5.51 11.33 19.48
CA ASP A 289 4.09 11.44 19.15
C ASP A 289 3.68 12.89 18.78
N ALA A 290 2.42 13.10 18.43
CA ALA A 290 1.94 14.43 18.02
C ALA A 290 2.08 15.50 19.12
N THR A 291 2.11 15.11 20.40
CA THR A 291 2.29 16.02 21.55
C THR A 291 3.76 16.39 21.78
N GLY A 292 4.68 15.66 21.14
CA GLY A 292 6.12 15.81 21.32
C GLY A 292 6.72 14.87 22.37
N SER A 293 5.93 13.93 22.92
CA SER A 293 6.45 12.94 23.86
C SER A 293 7.30 11.89 23.13
N PRO A 294 8.49 11.54 23.63
CA PRO A 294 9.39 10.59 22.97
C PRO A 294 8.88 9.15 23.08
N ARG A 295 9.03 8.39 22.00
CA ARG A 295 8.83 6.93 21.98
C ARG A 295 10.14 6.19 22.28
N LEU A 296 10.03 4.89 22.51
CA LEU A 296 11.17 3.98 22.67
C LEU A 296 12.19 4.09 21.53
N ALA A 297 11.69 4.22 20.30
CA ALA A 297 12.51 4.42 19.10
C ALA A 297 13.44 5.64 19.21
N ALA A 298 13.03 6.73 19.87
CA ALA A 298 13.89 7.90 20.07
C ALA A 298 15.13 7.57 20.91
N ARG A 299 15.01 6.66 21.89
CA ARG A 299 16.14 6.19 22.70
C ARG A 299 17.12 5.35 21.88
N VAL A 300 16.60 4.48 21.00
CA VAL A 300 17.42 3.70 20.07
C VAL A 300 18.22 4.61 19.16
N VAL A 301 17.53 5.54 18.49
CA VAL A 301 18.18 6.50 17.58
C VAL A 301 19.24 7.30 18.32
N ARG A 302 18.94 7.82 19.52
CA ARG A 302 19.91 8.55 20.32
C ARG A 302 21.15 7.70 20.61
N GLY A 303 20.97 6.50 21.16
CA GLY A 303 22.08 5.64 21.57
C GLY A 303 22.99 5.26 20.39
N VAL A 304 22.41 5.03 19.21
CA VAL A 304 23.16 4.76 17.98
C VAL A 304 23.87 6.01 17.48
N TYR A 305 23.18 7.15 17.41
CA TYR A 305 23.72 8.40 16.86
C TYR A 305 24.85 8.97 17.73
N THR A 306 24.76 8.82 19.04
CA THR A 306 25.82 9.24 19.97
C THR A 306 26.88 8.17 20.21
N GLY A 307 26.72 6.97 19.63
CA GLY A 307 27.64 5.83 19.83
C GLY A 307 27.63 5.25 21.26
N THR A 308 26.68 5.64 22.11
CA THR A 308 26.65 5.25 23.53
C THR A 308 25.99 3.90 23.78
N GLN A 309 25.09 3.45 22.90
CA GLN A 309 24.36 2.19 23.06
C GLN A 309 23.95 1.60 21.71
N ARG A 310 24.28 0.33 21.48
CA ARG A 310 23.92 -0.40 20.25
C ARG A 310 22.91 -1.52 20.46
N THR A 311 22.74 -1.99 21.70
CA THR A 311 21.85 -3.10 22.04
C THR A 311 20.81 -2.65 23.05
N PHE A 312 19.56 -2.99 22.80
CA PHE A 312 18.43 -2.60 23.63
C PHE A 312 17.62 -3.81 24.07
N ALA A 313 17.13 -3.80 25.32
CA ALA A 313 16.19 -4.79 25.82
C ALA A 313 14.78 -4.23 25.78
N PHE A 314 13.85 -4.97 25.18
CA PHE A 314 12.43 -4.61 25.13
C PHE A 314 11.59 -5.75 25.71
N PRO A 315 10.49 -5.42 26.41
CA PRO A 315 9.57 -6.44 26.89
C PRO A 315 8.96 -7.22 25.71
N ALA A 316 8.76 -8.52 25.90
CA ALA A 316 8.17 -9.38 24.87
C ALA A 316 6.70 -9.03 24.60
N GLY A 317 5.93 -8.66 25.64
CA GLY A 317 4.48 -8.48 25.56
C GLY A 317 3.71 -9.79 25.45
N ALA A 318 2.39 -9.72 25.62
CA ALA A 318 1.51 -10.83 25.33
C ALA A 318 1.34 -10.98 23.81
N GLU A 319 1.18 -12.20 23.33
CA GLU A 319 0.81 -12.40 21.94
C GLU A 319 -0.66 -11.99 21.76
N PRO A 320 -1.00 -11.16 20.75
CA PRO A 320 -2.38 -10.80 20.53
C PRO A 320 -3.19 -12.07 20.20
N PRO A 321 -4.46 -12.17 20.65
CA PRO A 321 -5.30 -13.31 20.30
C PRO A 321 -5.30 -13.52 18.79
N SER A 322 -5.08 -14.77 18.38
CA SER A 322 -4.93 -15.17 16.99
C SER A 322 -6.12 -14.70 16.15
N GLY A 323 -5.81 -14.01 15.05
CA GLY A 323 -6.63 -13.80 13.84
C GLY A 323 -8.09 -13.32 13.97
N PRO A 324 -8.55 -12.34 13.18
CA PRO A 324 -9.97 -12.02 13.10
C PRO A 324 -10.77 -13.13 12.37
N TYR A 325 -11.18 -14.18 13.09
CA TYR A 325 -11.98 -15.31 12.58
C TYR A 325 -13.32 -14.91 11.96
N GLY A 326 -13.80 -13.68 12.21
CA GLY A 326 -15.10 -13.20 11.74
C GLY A 326 -15.29 -13.29 10.22
N LEU A 327 -14.26 -13.01 9.41
CA LEU A 327 -14.38 -13.15 7.94
C LEU A 327 -14.45 -14.61 7.50
N VAL A 328 -13.69 -15.49 8.16
CA VAL A 328 -13.69 -16.92 7.89
C VAL A 328 -15.04 -17.53 8.25
N LEU A 329 -15.57 -17.18 9.43
CA LEU A 329 -16.91 -17.59 9.87
C LEU A 329 -18.01 -17.05 8.94
N PHE A 330 -17.90 -15.80 8.48
CA PHE A 330 -18.83 -15.24 7.50
C PHE A 330 -18.76 -16.00 6.17
N GLY A 331 -17.56 -16.32 5.68
CA GLY A 331 -17.37 -17.12 4.47
C GLY A 331 -18.00 -18.50 4.58
N TRP A 332 -17.77 -19.21 5.69
CA TRP A 332 -18.43 -20.48 5.97
C TRP A 332 -19.94 -20.34 6.10
N GLY A 333 -20.44 -19.25 6.67
CA GLY A 333 -21.87 -18.94 6.72
C GLY A 333 -22.47 -18.78 5.33
N LEU A 334 -21.80 -18.09 4.40
CA LEU A 334 -22.25 -17.97 3.01
C LEU A 334 -22.26 -19.34 2.30
N VAL A 335 -21.23 -20.16 2.51
CA VAL A 335 -21.15 -21.53 1.95
C VAL A 335 -22.28 -22.40 2.50
N ALA A 336 -22.52 -22.35 3.81
CA ALA A 336 -23.60 -23.10 4.47
C ALA A 336 -24.97 -22.67 3.94
N LEU A 337 -25.18 -21.35 3.73
CA LEU A 337 -26.43 -20.82 3.20
C LEU A 337 -26.64 -21.19 1.72
N LEU A 338 -25.59 -21.15 0.90
CA LEU A 338 -25.63 -21.64 -0.49
C LEU A 338 -25.92 -23.15 -0.55
N GLY A 339 -25.26 -23.94 0.31
CA GLY A 339 -25.49 -25.38 0.43
C GLY A 339 -26.89 -25.72 0.91
N GLY A 340 -27.41 -24.98 1.89
CA GLY A 340 -28.78 -25.09 2.38
C GLY A 340 -29.80 -24.75 1.29
N LEU A 341 -29.57 -23.67 0.55
CA LEU A 341 -30.40 -23.28 -0.61
C LEU A 341 -30.42 -24.39 -1.67
N TYR A 342 -29.26 -24.96 -2.00
CA TYR A 342 -29.15 -26.07 -2.96
C TYR A 342 -29.83 -27.37 -2.47
N ALA A 343 -29.72 -27.67 -1.18
CA ALA A 343 -30.29 -28.89 -0.59
C ALA A 343 -31.83 -28.81 -0.48
N GLN A 344 -32.35 -27.68 0.00
CA GLN A 344 -33.77 -27.50 0.32
C GLN A 344 -34.62 -27.10 -0.89
N ASN A 345 -34.03 -26.41 -1.88
CA ASN A 345 -34.79 -25.88 -3.01
C ASN A 345 -34.57 -26.72 -4.27
N VAL A 346 -35.60 -27.51 -4.63
CA VAL A 346 -35.61 -28.36 -5.83
C VAL A 346 -35.37 -27.55 -7.11
N PHE A 347 -35.97 -26.37 -7.20
CA PHE A 347 -35.77 -25.45 -8.34
C PHE A 347 -34.29 -25.04 -8.45
N VAL A 348 -33.62 -24.66 -7.36
CA VAL A 348 -32.20 -24.28 -7.41
C VAL A 348 -31.34 -25.44 -7.87
N ARG A 349 -31.54 -26.65 -7.32
CA ARG A 349 -30.78 -27.85 -7.72
C ARG A 349 -30.92 -28.17 -9.20
N GLN A 350 -32.15 -28.14 -9.73
CA GLN A 350 -32.42 -28.41 -11.15
C GLN A 350 -31.87 -27.28 -12.04
N THR A 351 -32.03 -26.03 -11.62
CA THR A 351 -31.57 -24.86 -12.38
C THR A 351 -30.05 -24.81 -12.43
N VAL A 352 -29.33 -25.07 -11.34
CA VAL A 352 -27.85 -25.14 -11.34
C VAL A 352 -27.38 -26.20 -12.33
N GLY A 353 -27.89 -27.44 -12.23
CA GLY A 353 -27.48 -28.52 -13.11
C GLY A 353 -27.70 -28.18 -14.58
N ARG A 354 -28.90 -27.69 -14.92
CA ARG A 354 -29.26 -27.34 -16.31
C ARG A 354 -28.58 -26.08 -16.81
N TYR A 355 -28.31 -25.09 -15.95
CA TYR A 355 -27.62 -23.86 -16.33
C TYR A 355 -26.22 -24.13 -16.88
N PHE A 356 -25.50 -25.10 -16.30
CA PHE A 356 -24.15 -25.47 -16.74
C PHE A 356 -24.11 -26.58 -17.80
N THR A 357 -25.19 -27.37 -17.97
CA THR A 357 -25.16 -28.56 -18.84
C THR A 357 -26.08 -28.51 -20.05
N ALA A 358 -27.12 -27.67 -20.05
CA ALA A 358 -28.12 -27.60 -21.11
C ALA A 358 -28.08 -26.23 -21.83
N PRO A 359 -27.43 -26.13 -23.00
CA PRO A 359 -27.42 -24.91 -23.80
C PRO A 359 -28.85 -24.51 -24.18
N GLY A 360 -29.28 -23.30 -23.82
CA GLY A 360 -30.61 -22.77 -24.17
C GLY A 360 -31.64 -22.82 -23.03
N PHE A 361 -31.55 -23.78 -22.10
CA PHE A 361 -32.51 -23.95 -20.99
C PHE A 361 -32.76 -22.64 -20.21
N TYR A 362 -31.68 -21.92 -19.92
CA TYR A 362 -31.77 -20.64 -19.20
C TYR A 362 -32.60 -19.59 -19.95
N ARG A 363 -32.52 -19.55 -21.29
CA ARG A 363 -33.28 -18.59 -22.11
C ARG A 363 -34.73 -19.01 -22.23
N ASP A 364 -34.99 -20.30 -22.34
CA ASP A 364 -36.35 -20.84 -22.39
C ASP A 364 -37.07 -20.57 -21.07
N ALA A 365 -36.41 -20.81 -19.93
CA ALA A 365 -36.93 -20.45 -18.60
C ALA A 365 -37.20 -18.94 -18.45
N LEU A 366 -36.33 -18.10 -19.01
CA LEU A 366 -36.54 -16.65 -19.03
C LEU A 366 -37.69 -16.23 -19.96
N ARG A 367 -37.88 -16.90 -21.10
CA ARG A 367 -38.93 -16.60 -22.07
C ARG A 367 -40.30 -17.01 -21.56
N ASP A 368 -40.40 -18.22 -21.02
CA ASP A 368 -41.66 -18.80 -20.59
C ASP A 368 -42.11 -18.21 -19.25
N GLY A 369 -41.17 -17.78 -18.40
CA GLY A 369 -41.48 -17.08 -17.15
C GLY A 369 -42.19 -17.92 -16.09
N HIS A 370 -42.42 -19.21 -16.36
CA HIS A 370 -42.98 -20.18 -15.41
C HIS A 370 -41.86 -20.71 -14.49
N ASP A 371 -42.25 -21.12 -13.27
CA ASP A 371 -41.36 -21.70 -12.26
C ASP A 371 -40.23 -20.80 -11.72
N LEU A 372 -40.41 -19.48 -11.73
CA LEU A 372 -39.43 -18.55 -11.16
C LEU A 372 -39.65 -18.34 -9.66
N HIS A 373 -38.66 -18.66 -8.83
CA HIS A 373 -38.69 -18.40 -7.39
C HIS A 373 -37.99 -17.08 -7.03
N PRO A 374 -38.72 -15.95 -6.87
CA PRO A 374 -38.10 -14.65 -6.60
C PRO A 374 -37.30 -14.64 -5.29
N ASP A 375 -37.76 -15.35 -4.26
CA ASP A 375 -37.10 -15.40 -2.95
C ASP A 375 -35.71 -16.07 -3.04
N ALA A 376 -35.62 -17.19 -3.76
CA ALA A 376 -34.37 -17.91 -3.95
C ALA A 376 -33.34 -17.07 -4.74
N ASN A 377 -33.80 -16.35 -5.77
CA ASN A 377 -32.95 -15.49 -6.58
C ASN A 377 -32.56 -14.20 -5.84
N GLY A 378 -33.45 -13.67 -4.99
CA GLY A 378 -33.15 -12.55 -4.10
C GLY A 378 -32.07 -12.93 -3.08
N LEU A 379 -32.16 -14.13 -2.51
CA LEU A 379 -31.15 -14.65 -1.61
C LEU A 379 -29.79 -14.85 -2.32
N LEU A 380 -29.80 -15.37 -3.55
CA LEU A 380 -28.58 -15.52 -4.37
C LEU A 380 -27.94 -14.15 -4.70
N LEU A 381 -28.76 -13.13 -4.96
CA LEU A 381 -28.27 -11.76 -5.14
C LEU A 381 -27.60 -11.21 -3.86
N ILE A 382 -28.21 -11.46 -2.69
CA ILE A 382 -27.62 -11.10 -1.39
C ILE A 382 -26.31 -11.85 -1.15
N LEU A 383 -26.23 -13.14 -1.51
CA LEU A 383 -24.99 -13.92 -1.44
C LEU A 383 -23.88 -13.33 -2.32
N VAL A 384 -24.20 -12.95 -3.56
CA VAL A 384 -23.27 -12.28 -4.47
C VAL A 384 -22.78 -10.95 -3.87
N ALA A 385 -23.69 -10.13 -3.35
CA ALA A 385 -23.34 -8.88 -2.70
C ALA A 385 -22.46 -9.09 -1.45
N GLY A 386 -22.76 -10.12 -0.65
CA GLY A 386 -21.96 -10.54 0.50
C GLY A 386 -20.54 -10.99 0.11
N ALA A 387 -20.40 -11.75 -0.98
CA ALA A 387 -19.10 -12.15 -1.52
C ALA A 387 -18.29 -10.93 -2.00
N LEU A 388 -18.90 -10.02 -2.76
CA LEU A 388 -18.26 -8.76 -3.17
C LEU A 388 -17.84 -7.90 -1.96
N GLY A 389 -18.67 -7.83 -0.93
CA GLY A 389 -18.35 -7.10 0.30
C GLY A 389 -17.21 -7.74 1.10
N ALA A 390 -17.12 -9.07 1.13
CA ALA A 390 -15.98 -9.78 1.71
C ALA A 390 -14.69 -9.50 0.94
N VAL A 391 -14.73 -9.54 -0.40
CA VAL A 391 -13.61 -9.16 -1.28
C VAL A 391 -13.16 -7.72 -0.99
N GLY A 392 -14.09 -6.77 -0.93
CA GLY A 392 -13.80 -5.37 -0.60
C GLY A 392 -13.18 -5.19 0.79
N THR A 393 -13.66 -5.95 1.78
CA THR A 393 -13.09 -5.95 3.13
C THR A 393 -11.65 -6.48 3.15
N CYS A 394 -11.38 -7.60 2.47
CA CYS A 394 -10.04 -8.17 2.38
C CYS A 394 -9.09 -7.23 1.64
N ALA A 395 -9.52 -6.65 0.51
CA ALA A 395 -8.73 -5.68 -0.24
C ALA A 395 -8.33 -4.48 0.61
N ALA A 396 -9.28 -3.90 1.36
CA ALA A 396 -9.00 -2.80 2.28
C ALA A 396 -8.04 -3.20 3.42
N ARG A 397 -8.18 -4.40 3.99
CA ARG A 397 -7.25 -4.92 5.02
C ARG A 397 -5.83 -5.09 4.49
N LEU A 398 -5.69 -5.69 3.31
CA LEU A 398 -4.38 -5.88 2.68
C LEU A 398 -3.75 -4.53 2.35
N ALA A 399 -4.50 -3.61 1.77
CA ALA A 399 -4.04 -2.23 1.54
C ALA A 399 -3.60 -1.55 2.85
N ALA A 400 -4.33 -1.74 3.95
CA ALA A 400 -3.98 -1.17 5.25
C ALA A 400 -2.66 -1.73 5.83
N LEU A 401 -2.16 -2.86 5.35
CA LEU A 401 -0.89 -3.46 5.76
C LEU A 401 0.26 -3.14 4.80
N GLN A 402 -0.02 -2.91 3.51
CA GLN A 402 1.01 -2.68 2.50
C GLN A 402 1.75 -1.35 2.68
N PRO A 403 3.10 -1.31 2.65
CA PRO A 403 3.88 -0.07 2.72
C PRO A 403 3.56 0.88 1.55
N GLY A 404 3.39 0.34 0.33
CA GLY A 404 3.09 1.09 -0.90
C GLY A 404 1.80 1.92 -0.85
N THR A 405 0.84 1.55 0.00
CA THR A 405 -0.45 2.25 0.12
C THR A 405 -0.32 3.72 0.47
N GLU A 406 0.62 4.11 1.34
CA GLU A 406 0.81 5.52 1.66
C GLU A 406 1.38 6.33 0.49
N HIS A 407 2.19 5.69 -0.37
CA HIS A 407 2.68 6.31 -1.59
C HIS A 407 1.57 6.47 -2.62
N MET A 408 0.70 5.46 -2.76
CA MET A 408 -0.49 5.52 -3.60
C MET A 408 -1.46 6.63 -3.15
N LEU A 409 -1.79 6.69 -1.85
CA LEU A 409 -2.62 7.75 -1.28
C LEU A 409 -1.99 9.13 -1.44
N ALA A 410 -0.66 9.21 -1.46
CA ALA A 410 0.04 10.46 -1.62
C ALA A 410 0.00 11.03 -3.04
N ALA A 411 -0.14 10.16 -4.04
CA ALA A 411 -0.28 10.54 -5.45
C ALA A 411 -1.71 10.93 -5.82
N LEU A 412 -2.68 10.69 -4.95
CA LEU A 412 -4.08 11.06 -5.18
C LEU A 412 -4.34 12.53 -4.83
N PRO A 413 -5.27 13.18 -5.56
CA PRO A 413 -5.88 14.43 -5.14
C PRO A 413 -6.51 14.30 -3.75
N SER A 414 -6.55 15.40 -2.99
CA SER A 414 -7.04 15.43 -1.60
C SER A 414 -8.45 14.83 -1.43
N ASP A 415 -9.34 15.08 -2.39
CA ASP A 415 -10.73 14.60 -2.36
C ASP A 415 -10.77 13.08 -2.38
N LEU A 416 -10.07 12.47 -3.34
CA LEU A 416 -10.00 11.01 -3.50
C LEU A 416 -9.17 10.35 -2.38
N GLN A 417 -8.13 11.04 -1.94
CA GLN A 417 -7.28 10.58 -0.86
C GLN A 417 -8.10 10.35 0.42
N SER A 418 -8.97 11.29 0.80
CA SER A 418 -9.77 11.16 2.03
C SER A 418 -10.74 9.99 1.97
N VAL A 419 -11.48 9.84 0.85
CA VAL A 419 -12.43 8.74 0.64
C VAL A 419 -11.73 7.38 0.69
N LEU A 420 -10.61 7.23 -0.02
CA LEU A 420 -9.86 5.97 -0.05
C LEU A 420 -9.18 5.68 1.28
N ALA A 421 -8.62 6.69 1.95
CA ALA A 421 -8.06 6.52 3.29
C ALA A 421 -9.12 6.03 4.29
N THR A 422 -10.33 6.62 4.29
CA THR A 422 -11.43 6.16 5.15
C THR A 422 -11.81 4.71 4.87
N GLY A 423 -11.90 4.30 3.59
CA GLY A 423 -12.19 2.91 3.22
C GLY A 423 -11.12 1.93 3.69
N ILE A 424 -9.84 2.31 3.58
CA ILE A 424 -8.71 1.49 4.03
C ILE A 424 -8.68 1.39 5.57
N GLU A 425 -8.97 2.48 6.28
CA GLU A 425 -9.03 2.50 7.75
C GLU A 425 -10.21 1.73 8.33
N HIS A 426 -11.31 1.63 7.57
CA HIS A 426 -12.52 0.94 7.99
C HIS A 426 -12.89 -0.18 6.99
N PRO A 427 -12.14 -1.30 6.97
CA PRO A 427 -12.35 -2.34 5.97
C PRO A 427 -13.76 -2.91 5.90
N ARG A 428 -14.46 -3.01 7.05
CA ARG A 428 -15.87 -3.46 7.10
C ARG A 428 -16.78 -2.49 6.35
N THR A 429 -16.58 -1.19 6.54
CA THR A 429 -17.33 -0.15 5.83
C THR A 429 -17.02 -0.17 4.33
N ALA A 430 -15.75 -0.36 3.95
CA ALA A 430 -15.38 -0.54 2.54
C ALA A 430 -16.10 -1.76 1.93
N GLY A 431 -16.14 -2.89 2.65
CA GLY A 431 -16.90 -4.06 2.25
C GLY A 431 -18.40 -3.79 2.07
N LEU A 432 -19.02 -3.08 3.02
CA LEU A 432 -20.43 -2.69 2.93
C LEU A 432 -20.69 -1.77 1.72
N ILE A 433 -19.79 -0.83 1.43
CA ILE A 433 -19.89 0.06 0.26
C ILE A 433 -19.75 -0.74 -1.03
N VAL A 434 -18.77 -1.64 -1.13
CA VAL A 434 -18.55 -2.46 -2.33
C VAL A 434 -19.71 -3.43 -2.57
N GLY A 435 -20.13 -4.17 -1.54
CA GLY A 435 -21.25 -5.12 -1.63
C GLY A 435 -22.59 -4.42 -1.86
N GLY A 436 -22.90 -3.39 -1.08
CA GLY A 436 -24.13 -2.61 -1.20
C GLY A 436 -24.21 -1.79 -2.49
N GLY A 437 -23.09 -1.19 -2.92
CA GLY A 437 -22.98 -0.50 -4.20
C GLY A 437 -23.14 -1.44 -5.39
N GLY A 438 -22.51 -2.63 -5.35
CA GLY A 438 -22.71 -3.67 -6.35
C GLY A 438 -24.16 -4.13 -6.43
N LEU A 439 -24.79 -4.36 -5.28
CA LEU A 439 -26.22 -4.69 -5.18
C LEU A 439 -27.11 -3.60 -5.80
N ALA A 440 -26.88 -2.34 -5.43
CA ALA A 440 -27.65 -1.20 -5.94
C ALA A 440 -27.50 -1.03 -7.45
N LEU A 441 -26.29 -1.17 -8.00
CA LEU A 441 -26.03 -1.10 -9.44
C LEU A 441 -26.75 -2.23 -10.20
N LEU A 442 -26.70 -3.46 -9.68
CA LEU A 442 -27.40 -4.59 -10.29
C LEU A 442 -28.92 -4.41 -10.25
N LEU A 443 -29.47 -3.93 -9.13
CA LEU A 443 -30.91 -3.66 -9.00
C LEU A 443 -31.37 -2.51 -9.89
N LEU A 444 -30.58 -1.43 -10.00
CA LEU A 444 -30.85 -0.32 -10.90
C LEU A 444 -30.89 -0.78 -12.35
N TRP A 445 -29.88 -1.57 -12.75
CA TRP A 445 -29.79 -2.10 -14.10
C TRP A 445 -30.93 -3.07 -14.42
N MET A 446 -31.22 -4.00 -13.50
CA MET A 446 -32.39 -4.87 -13.57
C MET A 446 -33.69 -4.08 -13.72
N GLY A 447 -33.88 -3.03 -12.92
CA GLY A 447 -35.05 -2.17 -12.96
C GLY A 447 -35.23 -1.51 -14.33
N ALA A 448 -34.14 -1.00 -14.92
CA ALA A 448 -34.16 -0.43 -16.27
C ALA A 448 -34.53 -1.48 -17.34
N LEU A 449 -33.93 -2.68 -17.28
CA LEU A 449 -34.23 -3.79 -18.20
C LEU A 449 -35.69 -4.21 -18.11
N VAL A 450 -36.22 -4.38 -16.89
CA VAL A 450 -37.62 -4.77 -16.67
C VAL A 450 -38.58 -3.67 -17.11
N LEU A 451 -38.30 -2.41 -16.79
CA LEU A 451 -39.17 -1.28 -17.15
C LEU A 451 -39.30 -1.13 -18.66
N VAL A 452 -38.21 -1.26 -19.41
CA VAL A 452 -38.24 -1.16 -20.88
C VAL A 452 -38.94 -2.38 -21.50
N ALA A 453 -38.66 -3.59 -20.99
CA ALA A 453 -39.32 -4.80 -21.48
C ALA A 453 -40.84 -4.75 -21.24
N ARG A 454 -41.29 -4.34 -20.04
CA ARG A 454 -42.71 -4.22 -19.68
C ARG A 454 -43.52 -3.30 -20.61
N ARG A 455 -42.89 -2.32 -21.24
CA ARG A 455 -43.57 -1.42 -22.18
C ARG A 455 -43.89 -2.07 -23.53
N ARG A 456 -43.28 -3.22 -23.85
CA ARG A 456 -43.47 -3.90 -25.15
C ARG A 456 -43.86 -5.38 -25.02
N THR A 457 -43.48 -6.03 -23.92
CA THR A 457 -43.72 -7.46 -23.65
C THR A 457 -44.10 -7.67 -22.18
N TRP A 458 -44.61 -8.86 -21.83
CA TRP A 458 -45.00 -9.22 -20.46
C TRP A 458 -43.80 -9.74 -19.64
N PHE A 459 -42.80 -8.88 -19.41
CA PHE A 459 -41.59 -9.24 -18.64
C PHE A 459 -41.74 -8.91 -17.14
N SER A 460 -41.64 -9.92 -16.28
CA SER A 460 -41.85 -9.83 -14.84
C SER A 460 -40.58 -9.42 -14.07
N VAL A 461 -40.75 -8.99 -12.82
CA VAL A 461 -39.61 -8.70 -11.93
C VAL A 461 -38.82 -9.97 -11.62
N ALA A 462 -39.50 -11.11 -11.48
CA ALA A 462 -38.85 -12.40 -11.23
C ALA A 462 -37.95 -12.81 -12.40
N GLN A 463 -38.38 -12.59 -13.66
CA GLN A 463 -37.55 -12.80 -14.85
C GLN A 463 -36.32 -11.89 -14.84
N GLY A 464 -36.49 -10.61 -14.49
CA GLY A 464 -35.37 -9.67 -14.37
C GLY A 464 -34.36 -10.06 -13.30
N LEU A 465 -34.82 -10.56 -12.16
CA LEU A 465 -33.97 -11.01 -11.07
C LEU A 465 -33.14 -12.23 -11.47
N VAL A 466 -33.77 -13.24 -12.10
CA VAL A 466 -33.06 -14.41 -12.64
C VAL A 466 -32.07 -14.01 -13.73
N LEU A 467 -32.46 -13.07 -14.60
CA LEU A 467 -31.63 -12.56 -15.69
C LEU A 467 -30.30 -11.98 -15.18
N VAL A 468 -30.33 -11.18 -14.12
CA VAL A 468 -29.14 -10.46 -13.64
C VAL A 468 -28.30 -11.30 -12.66
N VAL A 469 -28.94 -12.12 -11.83
CA VAL A 469 -28.26 -12.81 -10.72
C VAL A 469 -27.45 -14.02 -11.18
N TRP A 470 -27.99 -14.86 -12.06
CA TRP A 470 -27.34 -16.11 -12.48
C TRP A 470 -26.01 -15.91 -13.22
N PRO A 471 -25.86 -14.90 -14.09
CA PRO A 471 -24.57 -14.57 -14.68
C PRO A 471 -23.52 -14.12 -13.66
N CYS A 472 -23.92 -13.70 -12.45
CA CYS A 472 -23.00 -13.21 -11.42
C CYS A 472 -22.30 -14.30 -10.60
N TRP A 473 -22.49 -15.59 -10.91
CA TRP A 473 -21.81 -16.69 -10.20
C TRP A 473 -20.28 -16.54 -10.08
N PRO A 474 -19.52 -15.95 -11.05
CA PRO A 474 -18.07 -15.78 -10.88
C PRO A 474 -17.70 -14.89 -9.69
N ALA A 475 -18.60 -14.01 -9.23
CA ALA A 475 -18.40 -13.20 -8.02
C ALA A 475 -18.17 -14.06 -6.78
N LEU A 476 -18.84 -15.23 -6.73
CA LEU A 476 -18.74 -16.15 -5.60
C LEU A 476 -17.35 -16.79 -5.49
N VAL A 477 -16.63 -16.90 -6.61
CA VAL A 477 -15.22 -17.36 -6.65
C VAL A 477 -14.28 -16.31 -6.04
N GLY A 478 -14.68 -15.03 -6.04
CA GLY A 478 -13.90 -13.96 -5.39
C GLY A 478 -13.74 -14.18 -3.89
N LEU A 479 -14.71 -14.81 -3.22
CA LEU A 479 -14.66 -15.07 -1.78
C LEU A 479 -13.51 -16.00 -1.37
N PRO A 480 -13.36 -17.24 -1.90
CA PRO A 480 -12.22 -18.08 -1.55
C PRO A 480 -10.88 -17.46 -1.95
N ILE A 481 -10.81 -16.71 -3.06
CA ILE A 481 -9.59 -15.95 -3.44
C ILE A 481 -9.25 -14.90 -2.38
N ALA A 482 -10.24 -14.15 -1.90
CA ALA A 482 -10.05 -13.13 -0.87
C ALA A 482 -9.68 -13.71 0.50
N LEU A 483 -10.16 -14.91 0.82
CA LEU A 483 -9.80 -15.63 2.05
C LEU A 483 -8.42 -16.29 1.97
N ALA A 484 -7.96 -16.62 0.76
CA ALA A 484 -6.62 -17.16 0.49
C ALA A 484 -5.54 -16.06 0.35
N ALA A 485 -5.90 -14.79 0.53
CA ALA A 485 -4.99 -13.65 0.47
C ALA A 485 -4.67 -13.15 1.90
N GLY A 486 -3.39 -13.03 2.22
CA GLY A 486 -2.93 -12.70 3.57
C GLY A 486 -1.40 -12.76 3.71
N PRO A 487 -0.84 -12.23 4.83
CA PRO A 487 0.61 -12.18 5.05
C PRO A 487 1.27 -13.56 5.04
N ASP A 488 0.57 -14.57 5.57
CA ASP A 488 1.02 -15.96 5.68
C ASP A 488 0.29 -16.88 4.68
N SER A 489 -0.28 -16.30 3.62
CA SER A 489 -1.13 -17.00 2.67
C SER A 489 -0.43 -17.21 1.32
N PRO A 490 -0.84 -18.21 0.52
CA PRO A 490 -0.16 -18.51 -0.75
C PRO A 490 -0.29 -17.40 -1.81
N LEU A 491 -1.29 -16.51 -1.68
CA LEU A 491 -1.49 -15.40 -2.61
C LEU A 491 -0.80 -14.13 -2.10
N THR A 492 0.20 -13.68 -2.86
CA THR A 492 0.84 -12.39 -2.61
C THR A 492 -0.14 -11.23 -2.83
N PRO A 493 0.01 -10.10 -2.13
CA PRO A 493 -0.84 -8.92 -2.29
C PRO A 493 -0.90 -8.37 -3.72
N SER A 494 0.22 -8.42 -4.45
CA SER A 494 0.32 -7.98 -5.85
C SER A 494 -0.47 -8.91 -6.78
N LEU A 495 -0.38 -10.22 -6.58
CA LEU A 495 -1.17 -11.20 -7.32
C LEU A 495 -2.67 -11.05 -7.00
N PHE A 496 -3.03 -10.82 -5.74
CA PHE A 496 -4.42 -10.55 -5.36
C PHE A 496 -4.96 -9.29 -6.04
N LEU A 497 -4.18 -8.20 -6.08
CA LEU A 497 -4.56 -6.99 -6.80
C LEU A 497 -4.73 -7.25 -8.31
N PHE A 498 -3.81 -8.01 -8.91
CA PHE A 498 -3.91 -8.42 -10.32
C PHE A 498 -5.18 -9.24 -10.60
N LEU A 499 -5.48 -10.22 -9.75
CA LEU A 499 -6.71 -11.02 -9.85
C LEU A 499 -7.97 -10.17 -9.66
N LEU A 500 -7.93 -9.18 -8.76
CA LEU A 500 -9.05 -8.29 -8.50
C LEU A 500 -9.32 -7.36 -9.70
N LEU A 501 -8.28 -6.75 -10.27
CA LEU A 501 -8.43 -5.85 -11.42
C LEU A 501 -8.72 -6.61 -12.72
N GLY A 502 -7.91 -7.62 -13.05
CA GLY A 502 -8.04 -8.42 -14.26
C GLY A 502 -9.26 -9.34 -14.20
N GLY A 503 -9.38 -10.14 -13.15
CA GLY A 503 -10.50 -11.06 -12.95
C GLY A 503 -11.82 -10.33 -12.72
N GLY A 504 -11.82 -9.24 -11.94
CA GLY A 504 -13.00 -8.39 -11.76
C GLY A 504 -13.46 -7.71 -13.05
N GLY A 505 -12.52 -7.19 -13.85
CA GLY A 505 -12.82 -6.63 -15.18
C GLY A 505 -13.41 -7.67 -16.13
N LEU A 506 -12.79 -8.85 -16.23
CA LEU A 506 -13.29 -9.97 -17.04
C LEU A 506 -14.68 -10.44 -16.57
N MET A 507 -14.89 -10.53 -15.26
CA MET A 507 -16.20 -10.84 -14.68
C MET A 507 -17.25 -9.81 -15.12
N LEU A 508 -16.97 -8.52 -15.01
CA LEU A 508 -17.90 -7.46 -15.42
C LEU A 508 -18.23 -7.53 -16.91
N VAL A 509 -17.24 -7.80 -17.78
CA VAL A 509 -17.44 -8.03 -19.21
C VAL A 509 -18.33 -9.25 -19.46
N TYR A 510 -18.03 -10.37 -18.80
CA TYR A 510 -18.80 -11.60 -18.91
C TYR A 510 -20.26 -11.41 -18.48
N VAL A 511 -20.48 -10.86 -17.27
CA VAL A 511 -21.83 -10.59 -16.73
C VAL A 511 -22.61 -9.68 -17.67
N THR A 512 -21.98 -8.58 -18.11
CA THR A 512 -22.63 -7.60 -18.98
C THR A 512 -23.02 -8.22 -20.32
N GLY A 513 -22.06 -8.90 -20.98
CA GLY A 513 -22.30 -9.55 -22.27
C GLY A 513 -23.36 -10.65 -22.18
N ARG A 514 -23.31 -11.48 -21.13
CA ARG A 514 -24.26 -12.57 -20.92
C ARG A 514 -25.69 -12.07 -20.71
N VAL A 515 -25.88 -11.11 -19.82
CA VAL A 515 -27.19 -10.51 -19.53
C VAL A 515 -27.77 -9.83 -20.77
N LEU A 516 -26.99 -9.01 -21.49
CA LEU A 516 -27.48 -8.31 -22.67
C LEU A 516 -27.84 -9.29 -23.81
N TYR A 517 -27.05 -10.33 -23.99
CA TYR A 517 -27.31 -11.35 -24.99
C TYR A 517 -28.60 -12.13 -24.69
N ASP A 518 -28.77 -12.59 -23.45
CA ASP A 518 -29.98 -13.34 -23.06
C ASP A 518 -31.22 -12.43 -23.05
N TYR A 519 -31.08 -11.17 -22.61
CA TYR A 519 -32.17 -10.19 -22.68
C TYR A 519 -32.62 -9.93 -24.12
N TRP A 520 -31.67 -9.74 -25.05
CA TRP A 520 -31.98 -9.55 -26.47
C TRP A 520 -32.70 -10.75 -27.06
N ALA A 521 -32.25 -11.97 -26.75
CA ALA A 521 -32.82 -13.20 -27.27
C ALA A 521 -34.25 -13.48 -26.76
N VAL A 522 -34.63 -12.94 -25.60
CA VAL A 522 -35.92 -13.21 -24.94
C VAL A 522 -36.97 -12.12 -25.21
N THR A 523 -36.55 -10.87 -25.43
CA THR A 523 -37.47 -9.72 -25.48
C THR A 523 -37.82 -9.21 -26.88
N ASP A 524 -37.25 -9.80 -27.94
CA ASP A 524 -37.39 -9.38 -29.35
C ASP A 524 -37.13 -7.87 -29.59
N LEU A 525 -36.42 -7.21 -28.66
CA LEU A 525 -36.10 -5.80 -28.76
C LEU A 525 -35.03 -5.54 -29.81
N SER A 526 -35.06 -4.33 -30.40
CA SER A 526 -34.03 -3.90 -31.34
C SER A 526 -32.65 -3.88 -30.66
N ARG A 527 -31.60 -4.24 -31.41
CA ARG A 527 -30.20 -4.21 -30.93
C ARG A 527 -29.80 -2.82 -30.41
N VAL A 528 -30.38 -1.77 -30.99
CA VAL A 528 -30.15 -0.37 -30.57
C VAL A 528 -30.66 -0.13 -29.15
N THR A 529 -31.87 -0.61 -28.82
CA THR A 529 -32.43 -0.50 -27.45
C THR A 529 -31.57 -1.25 -26.43
N VAL A 530 -31.15 -2.47 -26.76
CA VAL A 530 -30.28 -3.28 -25.89
C VAL A 530 -28.93 -2.60 -25.68
N PHE A 531 -28.35 -1.98 -26.72
CA PHE A 531 -27.12 -1.20 -26.60
C PHE A 531 -27.25 -0.06 -25.59
N PHE A 532 -28.32 0.75 -25.67
CA PHE A 532 -28.56 1.84 -24.71
C PHE A 532 -28.78 1.33 -23.28
N LEU A 533 -29.45 0.19 -23.11
CA LEU A 533 -29.58 -0.46 -21.79
C LEU A 533 -28.23 -1.00 -21.27
N GLY A 534 -27.33 -1.40 -22.18
CA GLY A 534 -25.96 -1.76 -21.86
C GLY A 534 -25.13 -0.60 -21.29
N LEU A 535 -25.44 0.64 -21.66
CA LEU A 535 -24.78 1.83 -21.09
C LEU A 535 -25.11 2.04 -19.60
N LEU A 536 -26.20 1.45 -19.11
CA LEU A 536 -26.58 1.46 -17.69
C LEU A 536 -26.01 0.24 -16.94
N SER A 537 -25.21 -0.61 -17.59
CA SER A 537 -24.62 -1.78 -16.94
C SER A 537 -23.58 -1.36 -15.89
N PRO A 538 -23.35 -2.17 -14.84
CA PRO A 538 -22.32 -1.90 -13.84
C PRO A 538 -20.93 -1.68 -14.47
N LEU A 539 -20.59 -2.41 -15.54
CA LEU A 539 -19.33 -2.26 -16.26
C LEU A 539 -19.18 -0.84 -16.83
N VAL A 540 -20.20 -0.36 -17.56
CA VAL A 540 -20.13 0.95 -18.23
C VAL A 540 -20.18 2.07 -17.20
N LEU A 541 -21.01 1.97 -16.16
CA LEU A 541 -21.11 2.99 -15.12
C LEU A 541 -19.81 3.11 -14.32
N LEU A 542 -19.21 2.00 -13.88
CA LEU A 542 -17.93 2.02 -13.17
C LEU A 542 -16.79 2.47 -14.09
N GLY A 543 -16.73 1.96 -15.32
CA GLY A 543 -15.73 2.36 -16.31
C GLY A 543 -15.78 3.85 -16.64
N THR A 544 -16.99 4.39 -16.83
CA THR A 544 -17.21 5.82 -17.09
C THR A 544 -16.83 6.66 -15.88
N ALA A 545 -17.20 6.26 -14.66
CA ALA A 545 -16.81 6.96 -13.44
C ALA A 545 -15.29 6.99 -13.26
N LEU A 546 -14.60 5.85 -13.47
CA LEU A 546 -13.14 5.77 -13.42
C LEU A 546 -12.47 6.62 -14.50
N LEU A 547 -13.01 6.63 -15.73
CA LEU A 547 -12.51 7.45 -16.82
C LEU A 547 -12.67 8.95 -16.52
N ILE A 548 -13.84 9.37 -16.02
CA ILE A 548 -14.09 10.75 -15.61
C ILE A 548 -13.10 11.17 -14.52
N LEU A 549 -12.87 10.31 -13.52
CA LEU A 549 -11.89 10.57 -12.46
C LEU A 549 -10.47 10.68 -13.02
N ALA A 550 -10.07 9.76 -13.90
CA ALA A 550 -8.75 9.77 -14.52
C ALA A 550 -8.50 11.03 -15.35
N LEU A 551 -9.49 11.46 -16.15
CA LEU A 551 -9.41 12.67 -16.96
C LEU A 551 -9.45 13.95 -16.12
N ARG A 552 -10.33 14.01 -15.11
CA ARG A 552 -10.49 15.19 -14.25
C ARG A 552 -9.25 15.48 -13.42
N TYR A 553 -8.53 14.44 -13.00
CA TYR A 553 -7.38 14.55 -12.11
C TYR A 553 -6.04 14.16 -12.77
N ASP A 554 -6.04 13.96 -14.09
CA ASP A 554 -4.86 13.57 -14.89
C ASP A 554 -4.06 12.40 -14.26
N LEU A 555 -4.80 11.34 -13.90
CA LEU A 555 -4.24 10.18 -13.20
C LEU A 555 -3.58 9.22 -14.19
N SER A 556 -2.29 8.96 -14.00
CA SER A 556 -1.56 7.93 -14.76
C SER A 556 -1.76 6.55 -14.11
N PHE A 557 -2.58 5.69 -14.73
CA PHE A 557 -2.78 4.32 -14.26
C PHE A 557 -1.47 3.54 -14.13
N ALA A 558 -0.53 3.73 -15.07
CA ALA A 558 0.77 3.09 -15.03
C ALA A 558 1.60 3.50 -13.81
N TYR A 559 1.54 4.78 -13.42
CA TYR A 559 2.21 5.28 -12.22
C TYR A 559 1.59 4.71 -10.94
N PHE A 560 0.25 4.70 -10.85
CA PHE A 560 -0.47 4.08 -9.73
C PHE A 560 -0.19 2.58 -9.60
N TRP A 561 -0.16 1.85 -10.71
CA TRP A 561 0.19 0.43 -10.72
C TRP A 561 1.58 0.20 -10.15
N ARG A 562 2.59 0.96 -10.60
CA ARG A 562 3.97 0.84 -10.11
C ARG A 562 4.10 1.18 -8.63
N LEU A 563 3.33 2.14 -8.12
CA LEU A 563 3.26 2.46 -6.69
C LEU A 563 2.57 1.35 -5.87
N ALA A 564 1.53 0.71 -6.42
CA ALA A 564 0.80 -0.35 -5.76
C ALA A 564 1.60 -1.67 -5.68
N THR A 565 2.48 -1.91 -6.65
CA THR A 565 3.35 -3.10 -6.71
C THR A 565 4.76 -2.83 -6.19
N LEU A 566 4.94 -1.83 -5.32
CA LEU A 566 6.18 -1.63 -4.56
C LEU A 566 6.30 -2.76 -3.54
N THR A 567 6.85 -3.89 -3.97
CA THR A 567 7.24 -5.02 -3.13
C THR A 567 8.73 -5.30 -3.28
#